data_AF-A0A5C3KXQ3-F1
#
_entry.id   AF-A0A5C3KXQ3-F1
#
_cell.length_a   1.000
_cell.length_b   1.000
_cell.length_c   1.000
_cell.angle_alpha   90.00
_cell.angle_beta   90.00
_cell.angle_gamma   90.00
#
_symmetry.space_group_name_H-M   'P 1'
#
loop_
_entity.id
_entity.type
_entity.pdbx_description
1 polymer ?
#
loop_
_entity_poly.entity_id
_entity_poly.type
_entity_poly.pdbx_seq_one_letter_code
_entity_poly.pdbx_strand_id
1 'polypeptide(L)' 'EKAKFDTLLSPMRRLPNEIVSHLLRHCLGRIVDRKGRIHFANLRSVCKQWRNVAFATPELWRGVGFDIWDEYGTF' A
#
# COMPACT_ATOMS: atom_id res chain seq x y z
N GLU A 1 -26.31 19.91 9.20
CA GLU A 1 -26.34 19.23 7.87
C GLU A 1 -24.99 18.81 7.28
N LYS A 2 -23.88 19.52 7.52
CA LYS A 2 -22.54 19.22 6.93
C LYS A 2 -22.00 17.80 7.15
N ALA A 3 -22.23 17.20 8.32
CA ALA A 3 -21.60 15.92 8.69
C ALA A 3 -22.04 14.70 7.85
N LYS A 4 -23.20 14.75 7.19
CA LYS A 4 -23.70 13.62 6.38
C LYS A 4 -22.94 13.45 5.07
N PHE A 5 -22.51 14.54 4.43
CA PHE A 5 -21.84 14.50 3.13
C PHE A 5 -20.33 14.25 3.23
N ASP A 6 -19.68 14.58 4.35
CA ASP A 6 -18.24 14.28 4.56
C ASP A 6 -17.91 12.79 4.45
N THR A 7 -18.87 11.93 4.80
CA THR A 7 -18.75 10.48 4.62
C THR A 7 -18.75 10.07 3.15
N LEU A 8 -19.60 10.71 2.35
CA LEU A 8 -19.77 10.42 0.92
C LEU A 8 -18.57 10.88 0.10
N LEU A 9 -17.83 11.90 0.58
CA LEU A 9 -16.65 12.41 -0.10
C LEU A 9 -15.42 11.50 0.00
N SER A 10 -15.35 10.63 1.02
CA SER A 10 -14.20 9.71 1.15
C SER A 10 -14.56 8.48 1.99
N PRO A 11 -15.27 7.50 1.41
CA PRO A 11 -15.64 6.24 2.07
C PRO A 11 -14.45 5.49 2.65
N MET A 12 -13.27 5.66 2.04
CA MET A 12 -12.01 5.02 2.44
C MET A 12 -11.52 5.42 3.84
N ARG A 13 -11.99 6.55 4.42
CA ARG A 13 -11.63 6.98 5.78
C ARG A 13 -12.34 6.24 6.91
N ARG A 14 -13.42 5.49 6.60
CA ARG A 14 -14.19 4.73 7.61
C ARG A 14 -14.00 3.23 7.49
N LEU A 15 -13.18 2.77 6.55
CA LEU A 15 -12.83 1.36 6.47
C LEU A 15 -12.09 0.94 7.73
N PRO A 16 -12.40 -0.22 8.31
CA PRO A 16 -11.59 -0.80 9.38
C PRO A 16 -10.14 -1.02 8.90
N ASN A 17 -9.19 -0.98 9.84
CA ASN A 17 -7.77 -1.14 9.53
C ASN A 17 -7.49 -2.52 8.91
N GLU A 18 -8.24 -3.54 9.31
CA GLU A 18 -8.19 -4.90 8.80
C GLU A 18 -8.53 -4.93 7.31
N ILE A 19 -9.55 -4.19 6.88
CA ILE A 19 -9.95 -4.14 5.47
C ILE A 19 -8.89 -3.41 4.64
N VAL A 20 -8.32 -2.32 5.18
CA VAL A 20 -7.22 -1.61 4.53
C VAL A 20 -5.98 -2.51 4.42
N SER A 21 -5.63 -3.28 5.46
CA SER A 21 -4.48 -4.19 5.42
C SER A 21 -4.69 -5.35 4.45
N HIS A 22 -5.90 -5.89 4.37
CA HIS A 22 -6.28 -6.87 3.36
C HIS A 22 -6.12 -6.33 1.94
N LEU A 23 -6.58 -5.10 1.68
CA LEU A 23 -6.45 -4.44 0.38
C LEU A 23 -4.99 -4.21 0.01
N LEU A 24 -4.20 -3.63 0.91
CA LEU A 24 -2.77 -3.39 0.68
C LEU A 24 -2.02 -4.68 0.31
N ARG A 25 -2.28 -5.78 1.04
CA ARG A 25 -1.66 -7.08 0.74
C ARG A 25 -2.06 -7.63 -0.62
N HIS A 26 -3.31 -7.45 -1.02
CA HIS A 26 -3.79 -7.88 -2.34
C HIS A 26 -3.16 -7.05 -3.47
N CYS A 27 -2.99 -5.74 -3.28
CA CYS A 27 -2.43 -4.86 -4.33
C CYS A 27 -0.91 -4.98 -4.50
N LEU A 28 -0.18 -5.37 -3.46
CA LEU A 28 1.29 -5.31 -3.43
C LEU A 28 1.99 -6.66 -3.60
N GLY A 29 1.26 -7.76 -3.44
CA GLY A 29 1.85 -9.10 -3.49
C GLY A 29 2.71 -9.42 -2.26
N ARG A 30 3.36 -10.58 -2.27
CA ARG A 30 4.20 -11.05 -1.14
C ARG A 30 5.62 -10.48 -1.14
N ILE A 31 6.15 -10.20 -2.32
CA ILE A 31 7.48 -9.62 -2.54
C ILE A 31 7.27 -8.32 -3.29
N VAL A 32 7.76 -7.22 -2.72
CA VAL A 32 7.57 -5.89 -3.30
C VAL A 32 8.71 -5.60 -4.29
N ASP A 33 8.45 -5.83 -5.57
CA ASP A 33 9.36 -5.50 -6.68
C ASP A 33 9.39 -3.99 -6.97
N ARG A 34 10.10 -3.56 -8.03
CA ARG A 34 10.16 -2.14 -8.43
C ARG A 34 8.79 -1.51 -8.64
N LYS A 35 7.87 -2.21 -9.29
CA LYS A 35 6.50 -1.72 -9.56
C LYS A 35 5.68 -1.68 -8.27
N GLY A 36 5.82 -2.71 -7.44
CA GLY A 36 5.22 -2.82 -6.11
C GLY A 36 5.62 -1.65 -5.21
N ARG A 37 6.87 -1.19 -5.26
CA ARG A 37 7.32 -0.02 -4.47
C ARG A 37 6.61 1.27 -4.88
N ILE A 38 6.39 1.46 -6.18
CA ILE A 38 5.64 2.62 -6.71
C ILE A 38 4.18 2.52 -6.26
N HIS A 39 3.55 1.35 -6.38
CA HIS A 39 2.19 1.14 -5.88
C HIS A 39 2.09 1.38 -4.37
N PHE A 40 3.06 0.91 -3.58
CA PHE A 40 3.10 1.13 -2.14
C PHE A 40 3.17 2.62 -1.81
N ALA A 41 4.00 3.39 -2.52
CA ALA A 41 4.10 4.83 -2.36
C ALA A 41 2.78 5.56 -2.65
N ASN A 42 2.02 5.11 -3.65
CA ASN A 42 0.71 5.67 -3.99
C ASN A 42 -0.33 5.31 -2.91
N LEU A 43 -0.43 4.02 -2.54
CA LEU A 43 -1.42 3.54 -1.58
C LEU A 43 -1.22 4.16 -0.19
N ARG A 44 0.02 4.27 0.31
CA ARG A 44 0.29 4.92 1.61
C ARG A 44 0.02 6.44 1.61
N SER A 45 -0.23 7.04 0.46
CA SER A 45 -0.46 8.49 0.30
C SER A 45 -1.93 8.87 0.25
N VAL A 46 -2.86 7.91 0.27
CA VAL A 46 -4.31 8.14 0.23
C VAL A 46 -4.77 8.99 1.43
N CYS A 47 -4.46 8.56 2.65
CA CYS A 47 -4.76 9.31 3.87
C CYS A 47 -3.86 8.88 5.04
N LYS A 48 -3.94 9.57 6.18
CA LYS A 48 -3.17 9.23 7.40
C LYS A 48 -3.42 7.79 7.87
N GLN A 49 -4.67 7.32 7.80
CA GLN A 49 -5.02 5.96 8.22
C GLN A 49 -4.33 4.91 7.34
N TRP A 50 -4.39 5.05 6.02
CA TRP A 50 -3.75 4.10 5.09
C TRP A 50 -2.24 4.05 5.27
N ARG A 51 -1.61 5.21 5.50
CA ARG A 51 -0.19 5.27 5.84
C ARG A 51 0.13 4.45 7.09
N ASN A 52 -0.63 4.66 8.16
CA ASN A 52 -0.42 3.95 9.42
C ASN A 52 -0.59 2.44 9.24
N VAL A 53 -1.66 2.01 8.56
CA VAL A 53 -1.92 0.59 8.30
C VAL A 53 -0.82 -0.03 7.43
N ALA A 54 -0.34 0.66 6.40
CA ALA A 54 0.73 0.18 5.53
C ALA A 54 2.03 -0.10 6.31
N PHE A 55 2.40 0.76 7.25
CA PHE A 55 3.56 0.53 8.10
C PHE A 55 3.31 -0.50 9.22
N ALA A 56 2.06 -0.63 9.69
CA ALA A 56 1.68 -1.56 10.74
C ALA A 56 1.31 -2.98 10.25
N THR A 57 1.44 -3.28 8.95
CA THR A 57 1.12 -4.59 8.36
C THR A 57 2.41 -5.35 8.04
N PRO A 58 2.91 -6.26 8.92
CA PRO A 58 4.19 -6.95 8.75
C PRO A 58 4.30 -7.75 7.45
N GLU A 59 3.18 -8.23 6.92
CA GLU A 59 3.16 -9.04 5.70
C GLU A 59 3.64 -8.29 4.46
N LEU A 60 3.54 -6.96 4.45
CA LEU A 60 4.04 -6.11 3.35
C LEU A 60 5.57 -6.02 3.35
N TRP A 61 6.21 -6.35 4.47
CA TRP A 61 7.66 -6.22 4.68
C TRP A 61 8.39 -7.56 4.63
N ARG A 62 7.72 -8.63 4.18
CA ARG A 62 8.30 -9.98 4.12
C ARG A 62 9.43 -10.13 3.09
N GLY A 63 9.49 -9.26 2.09
CA GLY A 63 10.56 -9.29 1.08
C GLY A 63 10.50 -8.11 0.11
N VAL A 64 11.68 -7.69 -0.34
CA VAL A 64 11.86 -6.65 -1.36
C VAL A 64 12.65 -7.24 -2.53
N GLY A 65 12.11 -7.10 -3.74
CA GLY A 65 12.79 -7.51 -4.97
C GLY A 65 13.70 -6.41 -5.48
N PHE A 66 14.96 -6.73 -5.75
CA PHE A 66 15.91 -5.82 -6.37
C PHE A 66 16.25 -6.32 -7.77
N ASP A 67 16.03 -5.47 -8.77
CA ASP A 67 16.57 -5.69 -10.11
C ASP A 67 18.03 -5.21 -10.06
N ILE A 68 18.93 -6.13 -9.72
CA ILE A 68 20.37 -5.86 -9.78
C ILE A 68 20.76 -6.05 -11.23
N TRP A 69 21.02 -4.95 -11.93
CA TRP A 69 21.63 -4.98 -13.24
C TRP A 69 23.12 -5.25 -13.03
N ASP A 70 23.63 -6.39 -13.49
CA ASP A 70 25.07 -6.51 -13.67
C ASP A 70 25.49 -5.71 -14.90
N GLU A 71 26.65 -5.06 -14.78
CA GLU A 71 27.30 -4.19 -15.78
C GLU A 71 27.55 -4.91 -17.13
N TYR A 72 27.35 -6.22 -17.15
CA TYR A 72 27.56 -7.13 -18.27
C TYR A 72 26.27 -7.59 -18.96
N GLY A 73 25.09 -7.11 -18.53
CA GLY A 73 23.84 -7.29 -19.27
C GLY A 73 23.49 -8.75 -19.58
N THR A 74 23.52 -9.65 -18.59
CA THR A 74 23.07 -11.04 -18.80
C THR A 74 22.05 -11.45 -17.74
N PHE A 75 20.94 -12.01 -18.21
CA PHE A 75 19.98 -12.81 -17.44
C PHE A 75 20.40 -14.28 -17.49
#